data_AF-A0A947VNT9-F1
#
_entry.id   AF-A0A947VNT9-F1
#
_cell.length_a   1.000
_cell.length_b   1.000
_cell.length_c   1.000
_cell.angle_alpha   90.00
_cell.angle_beta   90.00
_cell.angle_gamma   90.00
#
_symmetry.space_group_name_H-M   'P 1'
#
loop_
_entity.id
_entity.type
_entity.pdbx_description
1 polymer ?
#
loop_
_entity_poly.entity_id
_entity_poly.type
_entity_poly.pdbx_seq_one_letter_code
_entity_poly.pdbx_strand_id
1 'polypeptide(L)'
;MTRKRTPVSIALVAAAAALGVALWLAMRLCQGAARGAVGTLPEWAALAANAGIEEALRLGLALAIAYGARRLGLEPGVAGLGVLASCVLATLENAAYLARFPSFDSYWRLGYSLPIHAAAAALYALAAGARPSVGSSGAAGPGGAGRRAAAIAAAFAAAWAWHSAFNVVAALAPFPALPLVGTALNAIVLSALVVASAIRYGYWSVYAAR
;
A
#
# COMPACT_ATOMS: atom_id res chain seq x y z
N MET A 1 7.17 31.99 -2.89
CA MET A 1 5.82 31.51 -2.54
C MET A 1 5.93 30.44 -1.47
N THR A 2 5.65 30.77 -0.21
CA THR A 2 5.52 29.81 0.88
C THR A 2 4.24 29.02 0.68
N ARG A 3 4.34 27.70 0.45
CA ARG A 3 3.15 26.84 0.45
C ARG A 3 2.57 26.90 1.87
N LYS A 4 1.33 27.37 2.01
CA LYS A 4 0.60 27.22 3.28
C LYS A 4 0.49 25.73 3.56
N ARG A 5 1.02 25.28 4.70
CA ARG A 5 0.79 23.92 5.18
C ARG A 5 -0.70 23.72 5.34
N THR A 6 -1.31 22.86 4.54
CA THR A 6 -2.71 22.47 4.75
C THR A 6 -2.71 21.43 5.86
N PRO A 7 -3.24 21.74 7.07
CA PRO A 7 -3.33 20.72 8.10
C PRO A 7 -4.21 19.58 7.57
N VAL A 8 -3.76 18.33 7.75
CA VAL A 8 -4.60 17.17 7.49
C VAL A 8 -5.80 17.26 8.42
N SER A 9 -6.98 17.49 7.86
CA SER A 9 -8.20 17.65 8.64
C SER A 9 -8.77 16.30 9.05
N ILE A 10 -9.60 16.31 10.10
CA ILE A 10 -10.39 15.13 10.51
C ILE A 10 -11.19 14.57 9.32
N ALA A 11 -11.72 15.44 8.46
CA ALA A 11 -12.46 15.04 7.26
C ALA A 11 -11.59 14.22 6.28
N LEU A 12 -10.32 14.60 6.08
CA LEU A 12 -9.41 13.85 5.20
C LEU A 12 -9.05 12.47 5.78
N VAL A 13 -8.86 12.39 7.10
CA VAL A 13 -8.62 11.12 7.80
C VAL A 13 -9.85 10.20 7.70
N ALA A 14 -11.04 10.73 7.96
CA ALA A 14 -12.29 9.99 7.83
C ALA A 14 -12.54 9.52 6.40
N ALA A 15 -12.27 10.36 5.40
CA ALA A 15 -12.37 10.00 3.99
C ALA A 15 -11.38 8.88 3.63
N ALA A 16 -10.14 8.93 4.12
CA ALA A 16 -9.16 7.88 3.89
C ALA A 16 -9.58 6.54 4.52
N ALA A 17 -10.13 6.56 5.73
CA ALA A 17 -10.69 5.36 6.35
C ALA A 17 -11.86 4.79 5.53
N ALA A 18 -12.80 5.63 5.09
CA ALA A 18 -13.91 5.21 4.22
C ALA A 18 -13.42 4.62 2.88
N LEU A 19 -12.37 5.20 2.29
CA LEU A 19 -11.72 4.66 1.09
C LEU A 19 -11.10 3.28 1.36
N GLY A 20 -10.59 3.03 2.56
CA GLY A 20 -10.13 1.69 2.96
C GLY A 20 -11.25 0.66 2.97
N VAL A 21 -12.42 1.02 3.51
CA VAL A 21 -13.63 0.17 3.46
C VAL A 21 -14.07 -0.09 2.03
N ALA A 22 -14.14 0.96 1.21
CA ALA A 22 -14.52 0.85 -0.20
C ALA A 22 -13.53 -0.02 -0.99
N LEU A 23 -12.23 0.12 -0.71
CA LEU A 23 -11.18 -0.69 -1.33
C LEU A 23 -11.33 -2.17 -0.95
N TRP A 24 -11.66 -2.47 0.31
CA TRP A 24 -11.93 -3.84 0.75
C TRP A 24 -13.12 -4.44 -0.01
N LEU A 25 -14.23 -3.70 -0.13
CA LEU A 25 -15.40 -4.16 -0.90
C LEU A 25 -15.06 -4.38 -2.39
N ALA A 26 -14.35 -3.43 -3.01
CA ALA A 26 -13.93 -3.54 -4.39
C ALA A 26 -13.04 -4.78 -4.61
N MET A 27 -12.13 -5.04 -3.69
CA MET A 27 -11.28 -6.24 -3.73
C MET A 27 -12.12 -7.52 -3.69
N ARG A 28 -13.08 -7.62 -2.78
CA ARG A 28 -13.97 -8.79 -2.69
C ARG A 28 -14.78 -9.01 -3.96
N LEU A 29 -15.26 -7.92 -4.59
CA LEU A 29 -15.98 -7.99 -5.86
C LEU A 29 -15.05 -8.48 -7.00
N CYS A 30 -13.85 -7.92 -7.13
CA CYS A 30 -12.89 -8.33 -8.15
C CYS A 30 -12.45 -9.80 -7.99
N GLN A 31 -12.11 -10.22 -6.76
CA GLN A 31 -11.78 -11.62 -6.47
C GLN A 31 -12.97 -12.55 -6.72
N GLY A 32 -14.19 -12.12 -6.38
CA GLY A 32 -15.42 -12.85 -6.66
C GLY A 32 -15.65 -13.05 -8.17
N ALA A 33 -15.50 -11.99 -8.95
CA ALA A 33 -15.61 -12.03 -10.41
C ALA A 33 -14.52 -12.92 -11.06
N ALA A 34 -13.30 -12.89 -10.51
CA ALA A 34 -12.19 -13.69 -11.00
C ALA A 34 -12.23 -15.16 -10.56
N ARG A 35 -13.13 -15.54 -9.63
CA ARG A 35 -13.15 -16.87 -8.98
C ARG A 35 -13.16 -18.03 -9.97
N GLY A 36 -13.94 -17.93 -11.05
CA GLY A 36 -14.02 -18.99 -12.06
C GLY A 36 -12.68 -19.26 -12.75
N ALA A 37 -11.97 -18.20 -13.14
CA ALA A 37 -10.68 -18.30 -13.81
C ALA A 37 -9.54 -18.63 -12.85
N VAL A 38 -9.56 -18.05 -11.64
CA VAL A 38 -8.52 -18.27 -10.62
C VAL A 38 -8.65 -19.65 -9.98
N GLY A 39 -9.87 -20.16 -9.83
CA GLY A 39 -10.14 -21.47 -9.20
C GLY A 39 -9.66 -22.67 -9.99
N THR A 40 -9.32 -22.51 -11.28
CA THR A 40 -8.73 -23.57 -12.10
C THR A 40 -7.20 -23.57 -12.08
N LEU A 41 -6.58 -22.56 -11.48
CA LEU A 41 -5.13 -22.47 -11.39
C LEU A 41 -4.58 -23.35 -10.26
N PRO A 42 -3.31 -23.79 -10.35
CA PRO A 42 -2.60 -24.32 -9.19
C PRO A 42 -2.64 -23.33 -8.02
N GLU A 43 -2.69 -23.83 -6.79
CA GLU A 43 -2.92 -23.02 -5.59
C GLU A 43 -1.94 -21.84 -5.46
N TRP A 44 -0.63 -22.04 -5.69
CA TRP A 44 0.35 -20.97 -5.65
C TRP A 44 0.08 -19.85 -6.67
N ALA A 45 -0.41 -20.21 -7.86
CA ALA A 45 -0.74 -19.26 -8.92
C ALA A 45 -2.05 -18.53 -8.60
N ALA A 46 -3.02 -19.21 -7.99
CA ALA A 46 -4.23 -18.59 -7.51
C ALA A 46 -3.95 -17.57 -6.38
N LEU A 47 -3.06 -17.89 -5.45
CA LEU A 47 -2.61 -16.99 -4.39
C LEU A 47 -1.89 -15.77 -4.95
N ALA A 48 -0.99 -15.97 -5.92
CA ALA A 48 -0.31 -14.88 -6.60
C ALA A 48 -1.28 -13.98 -7.39
N ALA A 49 -2.26 -14.57 -8.10
CA ALA A 49 -3.27 -13.82 -8.82
C ALA A 49 -4.15 -12.98 -7.89
N ASN A 50 -4.56 -13.53 -6.75
CA ASN A 50 -5.31 -12.80 -5.73
C ASN A 50 -4.52 -11.62 -5.15
N ALA A 51 -3.25 -11.84 -4.80
CA ALA A 51 -2.35 -10.76 -4.37
C ALA A 51 -2.19 -9.69 -5.45
N GLY A 52 -2.17 -10.08 -6.73
CA GLY A 52 -2.10 -9.15 -7.86
C GLY A 52 -3.33 -8.26 -7.97
N ILE A 53 -4.53 -8.81 -7.78
CA ILE A 53 -5.79 -8.05 -7.73
C ILE A 53 -5.75 -7.01 -6.60
N GLU A 54 -5.33 -7.44 -5.41
CA GLU A 54 -5.21 -6.57 -4.23
C GLU A 54 -4.24 -5.42 -4.46
N GLU A 55 -3.04 -5.73 -4.94
CA GLU A 55 -2.02 -4.74 -5.21
C GLU A 55 -2.41 -3.79 -6.35
N ALA A 56 -3.14 -4.26 -7.36
CA ALA A 56 -3.58 -3.42 -8.47
C ALA A 56 -4.58 -2.36 -7.99
N LEU A 57 -5.55 -2.77 -7.16
CA LEU A 57 -6.53 -1.88 -6.56
C LEU A 57 -5.85 -0.89 -5.59
N ARG A 58 -4.91 -1.36 -4.77
CA ARG A 58 -4.15 -0.52 -3.82
C ARG A 58 -3.28 0.50 -4.54
N LEU A 59 -2.63 0.12 -5.64
CA LEU A 59 -1.91 1.05 -6.51
C LEU A 59 -2.88 2.06 -7.13
N GLY A 60 -4.03 1.62 -7.65
CA GLY A 60 -5.06 2.50 -8.20
C GLY A 60 -5.49 3.58 -7.20
N LEU A 61 -5.76 3.18 -5.96
CA LEU A 61 -6.08 4.12 -4.89
C LEU A 61 -4.93 5.09 -4.59
N ALA A 62 -3.70 4.60 -4.46
CA ALA A 62 -2.53 5.44 -4.20
C ALA A 62 -2.31 6.48 -5.33
N LEU A 63 -2.50 6.08 -6.59
CA LEU A 63 -2.43 6.98 -7.74
C LEU A 63 -3.56 8.02 -7.72
N ALA A 64 -4.79 7.61 -7.40
CA ALA A 64 -5.94 8.50 -7.28
C ALA A 64 -5.73 9.55 -6.18
N ILE A 65 -5.28 9.14 -5.00
CA ILE A 65 -4.95 10.05 -3.88
C ILE A 65 -3.83 11.00 -4.29
N ALA A 66 -2.73 10.49 -4.85
CA ALA A 66 -1.61 11.33 -5.25
C ALA A 66 -2.01 12.33 -6.35
N TYR A 67 -2.88 11.92 -7.29
CA TYR A 67 -3.42 12.80 -8.32
C TYR A 67 -4.37 13.85 -7.75
N GLY A 68 -5.33 13.45 -6.90
CA GLY A 68 -6.24 14.36 -6.22
C GLY A 68 -5.50 15.39 -5.38
N ALA A 69 -4.51 14.96 -4.60
CA ALA A 69 -3.66 15.85 -3.82
C ALA A 69 -2.94 16.89 -4.70
N ARG A 70 -2.38 16.48 -5.85
CA ARG A 70 -1.77 17.42 -6.80
C ARG A 70 -2.79 18.40 -7.39
N ARG A 71 -3.96 17.92 -7.80
CA ARG A 71 -5.03 18.73 -8.39
C ARG A 71 -5.56 19.77 -7.40
N LEU A 72 -5.66 19.40 -6.13
CA LEU A 72 -6.12 20.27 -5.04
C LEU A 72 -5.01 21.12 -4.43
N GLY A 73 -3.78 21.06 -4.96
CA GLY A 73 -2.64 21.84 -4.45
C GLY A 73 -2.16 21.45 -3.05
N LEU A 74 -2.54 20.26 -2.57
CA LEU A 74 -2.21 19.77 -1.23
C LEU A 74 -0.73 19.37 -1.12
N GLU A 75 -0.28 19.21 0.12
CA GLU A 75 1.08 18.79 0.42
C GLU A 75 1.35 17.34 -0.05
N PRO A 76 2.58 17.01 -0.48
CA PRO A 76 2.94 15.66 -0.88
C PRO A 76 2.66 14.60 0.19
N GLY A 77 2.79 14.97 1.47
CA GLY A 77 2.55 14.07 2.61
C GLY A 77 1.12 13.54 2.67
N VAL A 78 0.16 14.19 2.00
CA VAL A 78 -1.23 13.71 1.88
C VAL A 78 -1.31 12.37 1.14
N ALA A 79 -0.28 12.00 0.34
CA ALA A 79 -0.18 10.66 -0.22
C ALA A 79 -0.15 9.55 0.85
N GLY A 80 0.27 9.87 2.08
CA GLY A 80 0.22 8.99 3.24
C GLY A 80 -1.20 8.56 3.65
N LEU A 81 -2.25 9.26 3.22
CA LEU A 81 -3.64 8.81 3.41
C LEU A 81 -3.91 7.45 2.74
N GLY A 82 -3.17 7.12 1.68
CA GLY A 82 -3.26 5.78 1.06
C GLY A 82 -2.76 4.67 2.00
N VAL A 83 -1.79 4.97 2.87
CA VAL A 83 -1.32 4.01 3.89
C VAL A 83 -2.42 3.77 4.92
N LEU A 84 -3.07 4.83 5.40
CA LEU A 84 -4.21 4.71 6.32
C LEU A 84 -5.36 3.89 5.72
N ALA A 85 -5.74 4.19 4.48
CA ALA A 85 -6.77 3.42 3.77
C ALA A 85 -6.39 1.93 3.66
N SER A 86 -5.12 1.65 3.36
CA SER A 86 -4.60 0.29 3.28
C SER A 86 -4.62 -0.45 4.62
N CYS A 87 -4.31 0.25 5.72
CA CYS A 87 -4.42 -0.31 7.07
C CYS A 87 -5.87 -0.68 7.40
N VAL A 88 -6.84 0.20 7.11
CA VAL A 88 -8.27 -0.08 7.34
C VAL A 88 -8.73 -1.30 6.54
N LEU A 89 -8.35 -1.38 5.26
CA LEU A 89 -8.60 -2.56 4.44
C LEU A 89 -8.02 -3.83 5.07
N ALA A 90 -6.76 -3.79 5.48
CA ALA A 90 -6.09 -4.94 6.07
C ALA A 90 -6.75 -5.39 7.38
N THR A 91 -7.20 -4.44 8.20
CA THR A 91 -7.96 -4.73 9.41
C THR A 91 -9.27 -5.45 9.09
N LEU A 92 -10.03 -4.99 8.09
CA LEU A 92 -11.29 -5.63 7.68
C LEU A 92 -11.06 -7.02 7.10
N GLU A 93 -10.02 -7.19 6.28
CA GLU A 93 -9.65 -8.48 5.73
C GLU A 93 -9.28 -9.49 6.82
N ASN A 94 -8.45 -9.09 7.77
CA ASN A 94 -8.06 -9.95 8.89
C ASN A 94 -9.25 -10.24 9.81
N ALA A 95 -10.14 -9.27 10.06
CA ALA A 95 -11.36 -9.50 10.83
C ALA A 95 -12.30 -10.51 10.13
N ALA A 96 -12.47 -10.40 8.81
CA ALA A 96 -13.25 -11.36 8.03
C ALA A 96 -12.62 -12.76 8.03
N TYR A 97 -11.28 -12.84 7.97
CA TYR A 97 -10.56 -14.10 8.05
C TYR A 97 -10.72 -14.75 9.44
N LEU A 98 -10.54 -13.98 10.51
CA LEU A 98 -10.72 -14.45 11.89
C LEU A 98 -12.16 -14.94 12.13
N ALA A 99 -13.17 -14.21 11.64
CA ALA A 99 -14.56 -14.62 11.75
C ALA A 99 -14.84 -15.95 11.03
N ARG A 100 -14.11 -16.25 9.95
CA ARG A 100 -14.25 -17.50 9.20
C ARG A 100 -13.44 -18.65 9.79
N PHE A 101 -12.25 -18.37 10.32
CA PHE A 101 -11.28 -19.35 10.79
C PHE A 101 -10.72 -18.92 12.16
N PRO A 102 -11.47 -19.11 13.26
CA PRO A 102 -11.02 -18.72 14.59
C PRO A 102 -9.93 -19.68 15.09
N SER A 103 -8.67 -19.38 14.79
CA SER A 103 -7.49 -20.17 15.19
C SER A 103 -6.39 -19.26 15.73
N PHE A 104 -5.44 -19.83 16.49
CA PHE A 104 -4.29 -19.10 17.02
C PHE A 104 -3.47 -18.43 15.91
N ASP A 105 -3.29 -19.10 14.77
CA ASP A 105 -2.62 -18.53 13.58
C ASP A 105 -3.33 -17.27 13.07
N SER A 106 -4.67 -17.26 13.04
CA SER A 106 -5.46 -16.10 12.62
C SER A 106 -5.26 -14.88 13.52
N TYR A 107 -4.95 -15.07 14.81
CA TYR A 107 -4.61 -13.96 15.72
C TYR A 107 -3.23 -13.38 15.45
N TRP A 108 -2.27 -14.21 15.04
CA TRP A 108 -0.92 -13.76 14.64
C TRP A 108 -0.87 -13.14 13.27
N ARG A 109 -1.83 -13.47 12.40
CA ARG A 109 -1.92 -12.95 11.05
C ARG A 109 -1.94 -11.43 10.99
N LEU A 110 -2.54 -10.76 11.97
CA LEU A 110 -2.45 -9.29 12.10
C LEU A 110 -0.99 -8.79 12.15
N GLY A 111 -0.10 -9.51 12.81
CA GLY A 111 1.30 -9.14 12.98
C GLY A 111 2.09 -9.14 11.68
N TYR A 112 1.85 -10.10 10.78
CA TYR A 112 2.60 -10.19 9.52
C TYR A 112 1.83 -9.70 8.30
N SER A 113 0.49 -9.79 8.27
CA SER A 113 -0.34 -9.32 7.15
C SER A 113 -0.48 -7.80 7.17
N LEU A 114 -0.84 -7.16 8.29
CA LEU A 114 -1.08 -5.72 8.29
C LEU A 114 0.13 -4.89 7.79
N PRO A 115 1.38 -5.19 8.20
CA PRO A 115 2.53 -4.44 7.71
C PRO A 115 2.80 -4.66 6.22
N ILE A 116 2.38 -5.79 5.62
CA ILE A 116 2.53 -6.03 4.17
C ILE A 116 1.71 -5.03 3.36
N HIS A 117 0.45 -4.81 3.75
CA HIS A 117 -0.46 -3.91 3.07
C HIS A 117 -0.07 -2.44 3.29
N ALA A 118 0.38 -2.11 4.50
CA ALA A 118 0.88 -0.78 4.82
C ALA A 118 2.17 -0.46 4.02
N ALA A 119 3.10 -1.42 3.94
CA ALA A 119 4.34 -1.29 3.19
C ALA A 119 4.06 -1.09 1.70
N ALA A 120 3.20 -1.89 1.08
CA ALA A 120 2.84 -1.74 -0.32
C ALA A 120 2.26 -0.34 -0.61
N ALA A 121 1.32 0.13 0.22
CA ALA A 121 0.75 1.47 0.08
C ALA A 121 1.79 2.59 0.25
N ALA A 122 2.73 2.45 1.19
CA ALA A 122 3.82 3.40 1.37
C ALA A 122 4.75 3.43 0.15
N LEU A 123 5.09 2.26 -0.41
CA LEU A 123 5.88 2.14 -1.62
C LEU A 123 5.18 2.80 -2.82
N TYR A 124 3.87 2.60 -2.98
CA TYR A 124 3.09 3.28 -4.01
C TYR A 124 3.00 4.78 -3.81
N ALA A 125 2.83 5.25 -2.57
CA ALA A 125 2.83 6.69 -2.27
C ALA A 125 4.18 7.33 -2.63
N LEU A 126 5.29 6.67 -2.30
CA LEU A 126 6.65 7.09 -2.66
C LEU A 126 6.83 7.14 -4.19
N ALA A 127 6.45 6.09 -4.92
CA ALA A 127 6.55 6.05 -6.38
C ALA A 127 5.65 7.11 -7.05
N ALA A 128 4.39 7.21 -6.62
CA ALA A 128 3.41 8.13 -7.17
C ALA A 128 3.68 9.60 -6.82
N GLY A 129 4.32 9.86 -5.68
CA GLY A 129 4.64 11.17 -5.13
C GLY A 129 5.94 11.79 -5.65
N ALA A 130 6.64 11.17 -6.61
CA ALA A 130 7.79 11.77 -7.30
C ALA A 130 7.39 13.05 -8.00
N ARG A 131 7.88 14.18 -7.49
CA ARG A 131 7.81 15.46 -8.19
C ARG A 131 8.92 15.50 -9.24
N PRO A 132 8.65 16.03 -10.44
CA PRO A 132 9.71 16.47 -11.33
C PRO A 132 10.61 17.46 -10.57
N SER A 133 11.93 17.30 -10.66
CA SER A 133 12.90 18.17 -10.00
C SER A 133 12.68 19.62 -10.43
N VAL A 134 12.41 20.48 -9.44
CA VAL A 134 12.30 21.93 -9.61
C VAL A 134 13.71 22.45 -9.89
N GLY A 135 13.99 22.68 -11.18
CA GLY A 135 15.33 23.01 -11.69
C GLY A 135 15.47 22.76 -13.20
N SER A 136 14.58 21.94 -13.78
CA SER A 136 14.38 21.89 -15.23
C SER A 136 13.31 22.90 -15.64
N SER A 137 13.74 24.11 -15.99
CA SER A 137 12.92 25.21 -16.52
C SER A 137 12.40 24.98 -17.95
N GLY A 138 12.38 23.73 -18.42
CA GLY A 138 11.80 23.35 -19.70
C GLY A 138 10.95 22.12 -19.49
N ALA A 139 9.74 22.14 -20.06
CA ALA A 139 8.77 21.06 -20.20
C ALA A 139 9.19 19.71 -19.61
N ALA A 140 8.37 19.14 -18.72
CA ALA A 140 8.53 17.75 -18.26
C ALA A 140 8.79 16.84 -19.47
N GLY A 141 10.06 16.58 -19.76
CA GLY A 141 10.45 15.91 -20.98
C GLY A 141 9.88 14.49 -20.98
N PRO A 142 9.72 13.85 -22.14
CA PRO A 142 9.25 12.47 -22.24
C PRO A 142 9.95 11.51 -21.27
N GLY A 143 11.23 11.77 -20.95
CA GLY A 143 12.01 10.99 -19.99
C GLY A 143 11.56 11.08 -18.52
N GLY A 144 10.92 12.17 -18.08
CA GLY A 144 10.43 12.32 -16.71
C GLY A 144 9.16 11.50 -16.45
N ALA A 145 8.24 11.48 -17.43
CA ALA A 145 7.04 10.66 -17.39
C ALA A 145 7.39 9.16 -17.46
N GLY A 146 8.30 8.79 -18.36
CA GLY A 146 8.78 7.41 -18.50
C GLY A 146 9.44 6.87 -17.23
N ARG A 147 10.33 7.66 -16.59
CA ARG A 147 10.95 7.26 -15.31
C ARG A 147 9.93 7.08 -14.19
N ARG A 148 8.91 7.93 -14.13
CA ARG A 148 7.83 7.81 -13.13
C ARG A 148 6.98 6.58 -13.36
N ALA A 149 6.61 6.30 -14.62
CA ALA A 149 5.88 5.08 -14.97
C ALA A 149 6.70 3.83 -14.63
N ALA A 150 8.00 3.82 -14.94
CA ALA A 150 8.90 2.73 -14.57
C ALA A 150 9.00 2.55 -13.05
N ALA A 151 9.09 3.64 -12.27
CA ALA A 151 9.10 3.57 -10.81
C ALA A 151 7.79 3.00 -10.24
N ILE A 152 6.65 3.37 -10.82
CA ILE A 152 5.33 2.83 -10.43
C ILE A 152 5.24 1.34 -10.77
N ALA A 153 5.67 0.95 -11.96
CA ALA A 153 5.68 -0.46 -12.39
C ALA A 153 6.61 -1.31 -11.51
N ALA A 154 7.80 -0.80 -11.20
CA ALA A 154 8.74 -1.45 -10.30
C ALA A 154 8.18 -1.59 -8.88
N ALA A 155 7.53 -0.53 -8.37
CA ALA A 155 6.85 -0.57 -7.07
C ALA A 155 5.73 -1.63 -7.06
N PHE A 156 4.92 -1.70 -8.11
CA PHE A 156 3.88 -2.71 -8.26
C PHE A 156 4.45 -4.12 -8.29
N ALA A 157 5.45 -4.37 -9.14
CA ALA A 157 6.08 -5.68 -9.24
C ALA A 157 6.72 -6.12 -7.91
N ALA A 158 7.39 -5.21 -7.21
CA ALA A 158 8.02 -5.51 -5.91
C ALA A 158 6.97 -5.85 -4.84
N ALA A 159 5.93 -5.03 -4.70
CA ALA A 159 4.85 -5.28 -3.75
C ALA A 159 4.08 -6.57 -4.07
N TRP A 160 3.76 -6.79 -5.34
CA TRP A 160 3.06 -8.00 -5.78
C TRP A 160 3.91 -9.26 -5.56
N ALA A 161 5.19 -9.23 -5.91
CA ALA A 161 6.10 -10.35 -5.69
C ALA A 161 6.26 -10.67 -4.19
N TRP A 162 6.46 -9.65 -3.35
CA TRP A 162 6.59 -9.83 -1.91
C TRP A 162 5.31 -10.39 -1.28
N HIS A 163 4.15 -9.82 -1.64
CA HIS A 163 2.85 -10.29 -1.15
C HIS A 163 2.56 -11.72 -1.61
N SER A 164 2.78 -12.02 -2.89
CA SER A 164 2.61 -13.37 -3.42
C SER A 164 3.51 -14.37 -2.71
N ALA A 165 4.78 -14.05 -2.51
CA ALA A 165 5.71 -14.91 -1.79
C ALA A 165 5.23 -15.20 -0.36
N PHE A 166 4.77 -14.17 0.36
CA PHE A 166 4.21 -14.35 1.70
C PHE A 166 2.96 -15.23 1.72
N ASN A 167 2.02 -15.01 0.81
CA ASN A 167 0.79 -15.81 0.74
C ASN A 167 1.09 -17.26 0.37
N VAL A 168 2.01 -17.49 -0.57
CA VAL A 168 2.43 -18.83 -0.98
C VAL A 168 3.15 -19.56 0.15
N VAL A 169 4.09 -18.91 0.84
CA VAL A 169 4.77 -19.50 1.99
C VAL A 169 3.78 -19.78 3.12
N ALA A 170 2.86 -18.86 3.41
CA ALA A 170 1.86 -19.01 4.46
C ALA A 170 0.89 -20.17 4.20
N ALA A 171 0.52 -20.39 2.94
CA ALA A 171 -0.44 -21.43 2.59
C ALA A 171 0.21 -22.81 2.38
N LEU A 172 1.38 -22.86 1.73
CA LEU A 172 1.94 -24.11 1.19
C LEU A 172 3.12 -24.67 1.99
N ALA A 173 3.73 -23.88 2.86
CA ALA A 173 4.85 -24.33 3.67
C ALA A 173 4.44 -24.40 5.16
N PRO A 174 4.44 -25.59 5.78
CA PRO A 174 4.25 -25.70 7.23
C PRO A 174 5.47 -25.09 7.93
N PHE A 175 5.38 -23.80 8.26
CA PHE A 175 6.46 -23.06 8.90
C PHE A 175 5.97 -22.46 10.23
N PRO A 176 6.13 -23.19 11.36
CA PRO A 176 5.64 -22.74 12.66
C PRO A 176 6.21 -21.39 13.12
N ALA A 177 7.39 -21.00 12.60
CA ALA A 177 8.02 -19.72 12.91
C ALA A 177 7.56 -18.57 12.00
N LEU A 178 6.68 -18.82 11.02
CA LEU A 178 6.18 -17.79 10.09
C LEU A 178 5.56 -16.59 10.80
N PRO A 179 4.73 -16.73 11.85
CA PRO A 179 4.24 -15.59 12.61
C PRO A 179 5.34 -14.64 13.07
N LEU A 180 6.41 -15.18 13.67
CA LEU A 180 7.50 -14.39 14.24
C LEU A 180 8.39 -13.80 13.13
N VAL A 181 8.89 -14.66 12.25
CA VAL A 181 9.82 -14.25 11.18
C VAL A 181 9.13 -13.33 10.18
N GLY A 182 7.89 -13.66 9.80
CA GLY A 182 7.09 -12.85 8.90
C GLY A 182 6.74 -11.48 9.47
N THR A 183 6.37 -11.41 10.76
CA THR A 183 6.13 -10.13 11.44
C THR A 183 7.40 -9.30 11.46
N ALA A 184 8.55 -9.88 11.83
CA ALA A 184 9.82 -9.18 11.88
C ALA A 184 10.22 -8.63 10.50
N LEU A 185 10.17 -9.45 9.45
CA LEU A 185 10.50 -9.04 8.09
C LEU A 185 9.58 -7.93 7.59
N ASN A 186 8.26 -8.07 7.76
CA ASN A 186 7.32 -7.06 7.28
C ASN A 186 7.40 -5.76 8.10
N ALA A 187 7.71 -5.84 9.40
CA ALA A 187 7.99 -4.67 10.23
C ALA A 187 9.26 -3.94 9.79
N ILE A 188 10.34 -4.66 9.45
CA ILE A 188 11.58 -4.06 8.93
C ILE A 188 11.30 -3.34 7.60
N VAL A 189 10.62 -4.00 6.66
CA VAL A 189 10.27 -3.42 5.36
C VAL A 189 9.39 -2.18 5.52
N LEU A 190 8.33 -2.28 6.34
CA LEU A 190 7.47 -1.14 6.64
C LEU A 190 8.27 0.01 7.27
N SER A 191 9.14 -0.28 8.23
CA SER A 191 9.96 0.73 8.91
C SER A 191 10.87 1.46 7.94
N ALA A 192 11.53 0.73 7.03
CA ALA A 192 12.36 1.32 5.99
C ALA A 192 11.57 2.26 5.08
N LEU A 193 10.34 1.86 4.69
CA LEU A 193 9.46 2.68 3.84
C LEU A 193 8.86 3.89 4.56
N VAL A 194 8.57 3.77 5.86
CA VAL A 194 8.16 4.90 6.71
C VAL A 194 9.30 5.89 6.84
N VAL A 195 10.54 5.43 7.09
CA VAL A 195 11.73 6.28 7.13
C VAL A 195 11.94 6.98 5.79
N ALA A 196 11.87 6.25 4.68
CA ALA A 196 11.99 6.82 3.33
C ALA A 196 10.90 7.88 3.05
N SER A 197 9.67 7.61 3.47
CA SER A 197 8.55 8.57 3.36
C SER A 197 8.79 9.82 4.20
N ALA A 198 9.24 9.64 5.43
CA ALA A 198 9.51 10.73 6.35
C ALA A 198 10.69 11.61 5.86
N ILE A 199 11.74 11.02 5.31
CA ILE A 199 12.86 11.74 4.66
C ILE A 199 12.34 12.52 3.44
N ARG A 200 11.60 11.85 2.55
CA ARG A 200 11.10 12.44 1.31
C ARG A 200 10.13 13.59 1.52
N TYR A 201 9.26 13.47 2.53
CA TYR A 201 8.22 14.44 2.81
C TYR A 201 8.60 15.41 3.95
N GLY A 202 9.83 15.33 4.46
CA GLY A 202 10.37 16.30 5.41
C GLY A 202 9.76 16.24 6.82
N TYR A 203 9.30 15.06 7.25
CA TYR A 203 8.76 14.86 8.61
C TYR A 203 9.87 14.75 9.67
N TRP A 204 11.10 14.38 9.29
CA TRP A 204 12.27 14.42 10.19
C TRP A 204 12.77 15.86 10.36
N SER A 205 12.06 16.62 11.17
CA SER A 205 12.58 17.87 11.70
C SER A 205 12.06 18.02 13.12
N VAL A 206 12.98 17.99 14.08
CA VAL A 206 12.77 18.43 15.47
C VAL A 206 12.31 19.92 15.50
N TYR A 207 12.32 20.61 14.35
CA TYR A 207 11.85 21.97 14.11
C TYR A 207 10.59 22.04 13.24
N ALA A 208 9.92 20.93 12.89
CA ALA A 208 8.67 20.99 12.11
C ALA A 208 7.50 21.60 12.90
N ALA A 209 7.66 21.81 14.20
CA ALA A 209 6.72 22.45 15.12
C ALA A 209 7.07 23.92 15.46
N ARG A 210 7.95 24.59 14.69
CA ARG A 210 8.16 26.04 14.80
C ARG A 210 7.59 26.77 13.59
#